data_AF-A0A961KCN1-F1
#
_entry.id   AF-A0A961KCN1-F1
#
_cell.length_a   1.000
_cell.length_b   1.000
_cell.length_c   1.000
_cell.angle_alpha   90.00
_cell.angle_beta   90.00
_cell.angle_gamma   90.00
#
_symmetry.space_group_name_H-M   'P 1'
#
loop_
_entity.id
_entity.type
_entity.pdbx_description
1 polymer ?
#
loop_
_entity_poly.entity_id
_entity_poly.type
_entity_poly.pdbx_seq_one_letter_code
_entity_poly.pdbx_strand_id
1 'polypeptide(L)'
;WVAAGVAIGYLVGALPGLGKATAVAIAIPLTFALPALPAIAFLIGIAKGSAAGSAVSAILLNVPGEPSSAPTALDGYPLARQGKA
;
A
#
# COMPACT_ATOMS: atom_id res chain seq x y z
N TRP A 1 -2.05 -2.02 -16.85
CA TRP A 1 -2.88 -1.57 -15.70
C TRP A 1 -2.44 -2.16 -14.38
N VAL A 2 -2.14 -3.47 -14.28
CA VAL A 2 -1.64 -4.07 -13.02
C VAL A 2 -0.38 -3.36 -12.50
N ALA A 3 0.66 -3.21 -13.33
CA ALA A 3 1.91 -2.55 -12.91
C ALA A 3 1.69 -1.10 -12.43
N ALA A 4 0.87 -0.32 -13.15
CA ALA A 4 0.51 1.03 -12.75
C ALA A 4 -0.27 1.05 -11.42
N GLY A 5 -1.24 0.16 -11.27
CA GLY A 5 -2.00 0.01 -10.02
C GLY A 5 -1.11 -0.39 -8.86
N VAL A 6 -0.17 -1.33 -9.05
CA VAL A 6 0.79 -1.74 -8.02
C VAL A 6 1.70 -0.58 -7.63
N ALA A 7 2.26 0.16 -8.59
CA ALA A 7 3.12 1.30 -8.30
C ALA A 7 2.39 2.40 -7.51
N ILE A 8 1.20 2.79 -7.96
CA ILE A 8 0.38 3.79 -7.27
C ILE A 8 -0.05 3.27 -5.90
N GLY A 9 -0.51 2.04 -5.82
CA GLY A 9 -0.91 1.39 -4.57
C GLY A 9 0.24 1.39 -3.57
N TYR A 10 1.45 1.03 -4.00
CA TYR A 10 2.63 1.00 -3.14
C TYR A 10 2.98 2.37 -2.58
N LEU A 11 2.96 3.41 -3.41
CA LEU A 11 3.20 4.79 -2.97
C LEU A 11 2.15 5.26 -1.96
N VAL A 12 0.87 4.96 -2.21
CA VAL A 12 -0.22 5.32 -1.30
C VAL A 12 -0.11 4.54 0.01
N GLY A 13 0.19 3.24 -0.05
CA GLY A 13 0.36 2.38 1.13
C GLY A 13 1.57 2.76 1.99
N ALA A 14 2.62 3.33 1.39
CA ALA A 14 3.77 3.82 2.12
C ALA A 14 3.44 5.03 3.02
N LEU A 15 2.29 5.68 2.82
CA LEU A 15 1.83 6.73 3.71
C LEU A 15 1.25 6.12 5.01
N PRO A 16 1.61 6.67 6.18
CA PRO A 16 1.12 6.16 7.46
C PRO A 16 -0.41 6.26 7.55
N GLY A 17 -1.05 5.18 7.99
CA GLY A 17 -2.50 5.11 8.16
C GLY A 17 -3.33 4.90 6.89
N LEU A 18 -2.71 4.79 5.71
CA LEU A 18 -3.42 4.45 4.46
C LEU A 18 -3.29 2.97 4.12
N GLY A 19 -4.29 2.20 4.54
CA GLY A 19 -4.40 0.78 4.22
C GLY A 19 -5.02 0.48 2.86
N LYS A 20 -5.17 -0.82 2.57
CA LYS A 20 -5.66 -1.33 1.29
C LYS A 20 -7.06 -0.83 0.97
N ALA A 21 -7.96 -0.84 1.97
CA ALA A 21 -9.35 -0.44 1.78
C ALA A 21 -9.46 1.03 1.34
N THR A 22 -8.74 1.92 2.01
CA THR A 22 -8.72 3.36 1.71
C THR A 22 -8.11 3.63 0.34
N ALA A 23 -6.99 2.98 -0.01
CA ALA A 23 -6.35 3.13 -1.32
C ALA A 23 -7.28 2.69 -2.48
N VAL A 24 -7.97 1.56 -2.32
CA VAL A 24 -8.94 1.08 -3.32
C VAL A 24 -10.12 2.05 -3.41
N ALA A 25 -10.67 2.51 -2.29
CA ALA A 25 -11.81 3.44 -2.29
C ALA A 25 -11.49 4.75 -3.03
N ILE A 26 -10.30 5.33 -2.81
CA ILE A 26 -9.83 6.53 -3.51
C ILE A 26 -9.68 6.29 -5.02
N ALA A 27 -9.35 5.06 -5.42
CA ALA A 27 -9.10 4.72 -6.82
C ALA A 27 -10.35 4.34 -7.62
N ILE A 28 -11.47 4.01 -6.97
CA ILE A 28 -12.73 3.63 -7.65
C ILE A 28 -13.17 4.66 -8.70
N PRO A 29 -13.21 5.98 -8.42
CA PRO A 29 -13.64 6.97 -9.40
C PRO A 29 -12.81 6.97 -10.69
N LEU A 30 -11.51 6.64 -10.60
CA LEU A 30 -10.61 6.56 -11.77
C LEU A 30 -10.98 5.40 -12.70
N THR A 31 -11.70 4.40 -12.21
CA THR A 31 -12.09 3.23 -13.00
C THR A 31 -13.31 3.46 -13.87
N PHE A 32 -14.10 4.51 -13.63
CA PHE A 32 -15.29 4.82 -14.43
C PHE A 32 -14.99 5.20 -15.88
N ALA A 33 -13.76 5.66 -16.15
CA ALA A 33 -13.28 5.94 -17.50
C ALA A 33 -12.65 4.72 -18.21
N LEU A 34 -12.55 3.57 -17.53
CA LEU A 34 -11.88 2.38 -18.04
C LEU A 34 -12.87 1.25 -18.37
N PRO A 35 -12.59 0.42 -19.40
CA PRO A 35 -13.29 -0.84 -19.61
C PRO A 35 -13.16 -1.79 -18.41
N ALA A 36 -14.08 -2.74 -18.26
CA ALA A 36 -14.17 -3.61 -17.07
C ALA A 36 -12.86 -4.38 -16.75
N LEU A 37 -12.23 -4.98 -17.76
CA LEU A 37 -11.00 -5.76 -17.58
C LEU A 37 -9.83 -4.91 -17.04
N PRO A 38 -9.44 -3.79 -17.69
CA PRO A 38 -8.36 -2.94 -17.17
C PRO A 38 -8.71 -2.27 -15.83
N ALA A 39 -9.98 -1.94 -15.58
CA ALA A 39 -10.45 -1.43 -14.29
C ALA A 39 -10.20 -2.43 -13.15
N ILE A 40 -10.64 -3.68 -13.32
CA ILE A 40 -10.42 -4.75 -12.31
C ILE A 40 -8.93 -4.99 -12.10
N ALA A 41 -8.14 -5.07 -13.19
CA ALA A 41 -6.70 -5.25 -13.11
C ALA A 41 -5.99 -4.11 -12.36
N PHE A 42 -6.46 -2.87 -12.54
CA PHE A 42 -5.94 -1.69 -11.85
C PHE A 42 -6.24 -1.73 -10.35
N LEU A 43 -7.49 -2.04 -9.97
CA LEU A 43 -7.89 -2.11 -8.56
C LEU A 43 -7.19 -3.24 -7.80
N ILE A 44 -7.00 -4.41 -8.44
CA ILE A 44 -6.19 -5.50 -7.86
C ILE A 44 -4.75 -5.05 -7.66
N GLY A 45 -4.19 -4.33 -8.64
CA GLY A 45 -2.86 -3.74 -8.54
C GLY A 45 -2.73 -2.82 -7.33
N ILE A 46 -3.66 -1.88 -7.15
CA ILE A 46 -3.67 -0.96 -6.00
C ILE A 46 -3.80 -1.72 -4.70
N ALA A 47 -4.72 -2.69 -4.63
CA ALA A 47 -4.96 -3.45 -3.42
C ALA A 47 -3.71 -4.22 -2.95
N LYS A 48 -2.96 -4.81 -3.90
CA LYS A 48 -1.73 -5.54 -3.59
C LYS A 48 -0.53 -4.63 -3.38
N GLY A 49 -0.42 -3.56 -4.16
CA GLY A 49 0.62 -2.54 -3.99
C GLY A 49 0.55 -1.88 -2.62
N SER A 50 -0.65 -1.42 -2.22
CA SER A 50 -0.86 -0.75 -0.93
C SER A 50 -0.57 -1.68 0.26
N ALA A 51 -0.98 -2.95 0.19
CA ALA A 51 -0.66 -3.92 1.22
C ALA A 51 0.85 -4.18 1.39
N ALA A 52 1.63 -4.10 0.31
CA ALA A 52 3.08 -4.19 0.37
C ALA A 52 3.71 -2.87 0.85
N GLY A 53 3.19 -1.73 0.39
CA GLY A 53 3.65 -0.39 0.75
C GLY A 53 3.48 -0.06 2.23
N SER A 54 2.42 -0.58 2.88
CA SER A 54 2.16 -0.33 4.31
C SER A 54 3.22 -0.88 5.27
N ALA A 55 4.08 -1.79 4.79
CA ALA A 55 5.25 -2.22 5.54
C ALA A 55 6.31 -1.10 5.64
N VAL A 56 6.42 -0.20 4.66
CA VAL A 56 7.41 0.88 4.65
C VAL A 56 7.15 1.85 5.81
N SER A 57 5.91 2.32 5.97
CA SER A 57 5.52 3.19 7.08
C SER A 57 5.60 2.47 8.43
N ALA A 58 5.28 1.17 8.49
CA ALA A 58 5.47 0.35 9.68
C ALA A 58 6.96 0.27 10.10
N ILE A 59 7.85 -0.04 9.15
CA ILE A 59 9.28 -0.22 9.40
C ILE A 59 9.96 1.12 9.73
N LEU A 60 9.72 2.17 8.94
CA LEU A 60 10.47 3.42 9.09
C LEU A 60 9.90 4.32 10.20
N LEU A 61 8.58 4.32 10.39
CA LEU A 61 7.89 5.29 11.24
C LEU A 61 7.19 4.66 12.46
N ASN A 62 7.17 3.33 12.58
CA ASN A 62 6.41 2.60 13.61
C ASN A 62 4.89 2.90 13.58
N VAL A 63 4.36 3.29 12.42
CA VAL A 63 2.94 3.58 12.21
C VAL A 63 2.41 2.71 11.07
N PRO A 64 1.92 1.49 11.37
CA PRO A 64 1.38 0.59 10.36
C PRO A 64 0.14 1.16 9.67
N GLY A 65 0.08 1.03 8.34
CA GLY A 65 -1.11 1.38 7.56
C GLY A 65 -2.23 0.33 7.58
N GLU A 66 -1.91 -0.92 7.95
CA GLU A 66 -2.82 -2.07 7.95
C GLU A 66 -2.42 -3.04 9.07
N PRO A 67 -3.36 -3.80 9.70
CA PRO A 67 -3.03 -4.72 10.80
C PRO A 67 -2.00 -5.80 10.41
N SER A 68 -1.99 -6.24 9.15
CA SER A 68 -1.01 -7.22 8.66
C SER A 68 0.44 -6.71 8.65
N SER A 69 0.65 -5.38 8.71
CA SER A 69 1.97 -4.76 8.77
C SER A 69 2.41 -4.45 10.22
N ALA A 70 1.57 -4.71 11.23
CA ALA A 70 1.97 -4.53 12.62
C ALA A 70 3.22 -5.35 13.01
N PRO A 71 3.38 -6.64 12.60
CA PRO A 71 4.60 -7.39 12.88
C PRO A 71 5.85 -6.74 12.28
N THR A 72 5.75 -6.15 11.08
CA THR A 72 6.88 -5.46 10.45
C THR A 72 7.31 -4.19 11.18
N ALA A 73 6.43 -3.57 11.95
CA ALA A 73 6.82 -2.47 12.84
C ALA A 73 7.63 -2.99 14.04
N LEU A 74 7.19 -4.09 14.66
CA LEU A 74 7.89 -4.69 15.81
C LEU A 74 9.30 -5.15 15.44
N ASP A 75 9.44 -5.81 14.30
CA ASP A 75 10.72 -6.38 13.86
C ASP A 75 11.59 -5.35 13.11
N GLY A 76 10.97 -4.52 12.26
CA GLY A 76 11.67 -3.63 11.35
C GLY A 76 12.00 -2.26 11.93
N TYR A 77 11.18 -1.68 12.80
CA TYR A 77 11.46 -0.37 13.40
C TYR A 77 12.75 -0.33 14.22
N PRO A 78 13.09 -1.36 15.03
CA PRO A 78 14.40 -1.42 15.67
C PRO A 78 15.58 -1.45 14.69
N LEU A 79 15.42 -2.09 13.53
CA LEU A 79 16.44 -2.13 12.47
C LEU A 79 16.57 -0.77 11.76
N ALA A 80 15.45 -0.10 11.49
CA ALA A 80 15.44 1.25 10.93
C ALA A 80 16.18 2.25 11.83
N ARG A 81 15.97 2.17 13.16
CA ARG A 81 16.71 3.00 14.14
C ARG A 81 18.21 2.73 14.18
N GLN A 82 18.65 1.56 13.71
CA GLN A 82 20.07 1.20 13.57
C GLN A 82 20.64 1.55 12.19
N GLY A 83 19.86 2.15 11.29
CA GLY A 83 20.26 2.42 9.91
C GLY A 83 20.37 1.17 9.03
N LYS A 84 19.64 0.10 9.37
CA LYS A 84 19.67 -1.21 8.68
C LYS A 84 18.37 -1.55 7.94
N ALA A 85 17.47 -0.57 7.76
CA ALA A 85 16.23 -0.73 7.01
C ALA A 85 16.42 -0.39 5.52
#